data_AF-X1J462-F1
#
_entry.id   AF-X1J462-F1
#
_cell.length_a   1.000
_cell.length_b   1.000
_cell.length_c   1.000
_cell.angle_alpha   90.00
_cell.angle_beta   90.00
_cell.angle_gamma   90.00
#
_symmetry.space_group_name_H-M   'P 1'
#
loop_
_entity.id
_entity.type
_entity.pdbx_description
1 polymer ?
#
loop_
_entity_poly.entity_id
_entity_poly.type
_entity_poly.pdbx_seq_one_letter_code
_entity_poly.pdbx_strand_id
1 'polypeptide(L)'
;MLSDVKRPLRHGATVTFFTGAAEVMVKVHLLEREELNPGDTTWAQLALAKRVAVVKGDHFIIRSPMDTLGGGSIVGSHAPRHRRFRPGVIQSLQVRGEGAVEQVVIATLEMNQP
;
A
#
# COMPACT_ATOMS: atom_id res chain seq x y z
N MET A 1 -5.14 -2.54 -6.88
CA MET A 1 -6.53 -2.03 -6.86
C MET A 1 -7.42 -3.18 -7.28
N LEU A 2 -8.58 -3.34 -6.65
CA LEU A 2 -9.49 -4.42 -7.04
C LEU A 2 -10.05 -4.15 -8.45
N SER A 3 -10.24 -5.21 -9.23
CA SER A 3 -10.77 -5.17 -10.61
C SER A 3 -12.21 -4.65 -10.69
N ASP A 4 -12.99 -4.90 -9.65
CA ASP A 4 -14.44 -4.68 -9.65
C ASP A 4 -14.80 -3.22 -9.28
N VAL A 5 -13.79 -2.41 -8.96
CA VAL A 5 -13.98 -0.99 -8.67
C VAL A 5 -14.26 -0.25 -9.97
N LYS A 6 -15.34 0.53 -10.00
CA LYS A 6 -15.82 1.16 -11.25
C LYS A 6 -15.01 2.38 -11.71
N ARG A 7 -14.20 2.98 -10.82
CA ARG A 7 -13.50 4.24 -11.09
C ARG A 7 -12.04 4.13 -10.69
N PRO A 8 -11.11 4.74 -11.44
CA PRO A 8 -9.71 4.76 -11.08
C PRO A 8 -9.48 5.58 -9.80
N LEU A 9 -8.45 5.20 -9.04
CA LEU A 9 -7.99 5.94 -7.87
C LEU A 9 -7.03 7.04 -8.33
N ARG A 10 -7.43 8.31 -8.18
CA ARG A 10 -6.62 9.47 -8.55
C ARG A 10 -5.53 9.78 -7.54
N HIS A 11 -4.39 10.30 -8.00
CA HIS A 11 -3.38 10.86 -7.11
C HIS A 11 -4.00 11.93 -6.18
N GLY A 12 -3.64 11.88 -4.90
CA GLY A 12 -4.14 12.80 -3.90
C GLY A 12 -5.56 12.50 -3.41
N ALA A 13 -6.16 11.39 -3.84
CA ALA A 13 -7.44 10.94 -3.30
C ALA A 13 -7.34 10.70 -1.79
N THR A 14 -8.42 11.03 -1.09
CA THR A 14 -8.56 10.76 0.34
C THR A 14 -9.43 9.52 0.52
N VAL A 15 -8.94 8.55 1.28
CA VAL A 15 -9.58 7.24 1.50
C VAL A 15 -9.47 6.87 2.97
N THR A 16 -10.28 5.90 3.39
CA THR A 16 -10.14 5.31 4.72
C THR A 16 -9.17 4.13 4.65
N PHE A 17 -8.13 4.18 5.45
CA PHE A 17 -7.13 3.13 5.60
C PHE A 17 -7.42 2.29 6.83
N PHE A 18 -7.35 0.98 6.65
CA PHE A 18 -7.51 0.01 7.73
C PHE A 18 -6.27 -0.88 7.81
N THR A 19 -5.75 -1.04 9.02
CA THR A 19 -4.67 -2.00 9.31
C THR A 19 -4.84 -2.48 10.76
N GLY A 20 -4.74 -3.79 10.99
CA GLY A 20 -5.10 -4.38 12.28
C GLY A 20 -6.49 -3.92 12.74
N ALA A 21 -6.57 -3.32 13.93
CA ALA A 21 -7.78 -2.73 14.50
C ALA A 21 -7.90 -1.20 14.28
N ALA A 22 -6.96 -0.58 13.54
CA ALA A 22 -6.94 0.86 13.32
C ALA A 22 -7.68 1.25 12.05
N GLU A 23 -8.45 2.34 12.14
CA GLU A 23 -9.10 3.00 11.01
C GLU A 23 -8.70 4.48 11.01
N VAL A 24 -8.16 4.96 9.88
CA VAL A 24 -7.72 6.35 9.76
C VAL A 24 -7.90 6.89 8.34
N MET A 25 -8.26 8.16 8.23
CA MET A 25 -8.27 8.87 6.96
C MET A 25 -6.85 9.09 6.44
N VAL A 26 -6.62 8.79 5.17
CA VAL A 26 -5.31 8.95 4.53
C VAL A 26 -5.42 9.60 3.18
N LYS A 27 -4.39 10.35 2.81
CA LYS A 27 -4.20 10.85 1.45
C LYS A 27 -3.25 9.92 0.69
N VAL A 28 -3.69 9.43 -0.47
CA VAL A 28 -2.92 8.51 -1.31
C VAL A 28 -2.04 9.30 -2.28
N HIS A 29 -0.73 9.15 -2.17
CA HIS A 29 0.23 9.73 -3.10
C HIS A 29 0.81 8.65 -4.01
N LEU A 30 0.23 8.50 -5.20
CA LEU A 30 0.77 7.63 -6.25
C LEU A 30 2.13 8.14 -6.74
N LEU A 31 3.11 7.24 -6.80
CA LEU A 31 4.50 7.60 -7.11
C LEU A 31 4.87 7.42 -8.58
N GLU A 32 4.21 6.50 -9.29
CA GLU A 32 4.57 6.10 -10.66
C GLU A 32 3.58 6.60 -11.71
N ARG A 33 2.40 7.05 -11.29
CA ARG A 33 1.26 7.36 -12.15
C ARG A 33 0.38 8.47 -11.59
N GLU A 34 -0.44 9.06 -12.45
CA GLU A 34 -1.44 10.06 -12.06
C GLU A 34 -2.74 9.41 -11.55
N GLU A 35 -3.11 8.26 -12.11
CA GLU A 35 -4.29 7.50 -11.72
C GLU A 35 -3.94 6.01 -11.69
N LEU A 36 -4.54 5.27 -10.77
CA LEU A 36 -4.45 3.82 -10.67
C LEU A 36 -5.74 3.21 -11.18
N ASN A 37 -5.67 2.39 -12.23
CA ASN A 37 -6.84 1.73 -12.80
C ASN A 37 -7.25 0.52 -11.95
N PRO A 38 -8.52 0.09 -12.04
CA PRO A 38 -8.97 -1.17 -11.48
C PRO A 38 -8.10 -2.34 -11.96
N GLY A 39 -7.72 -3.24 -11.05
CA GLY A 39 -6.82 -4.36 -11.33
C GLY A 39 -5.32 -4.04 -11.26
N ASP A 40 -4.92 -2.78 -11.37
CA ASP A 40 -3.51 -2.41 -11.38
C ASP A 40 -2.88 -2.36 -9.98
N THR A 41 -1.56 -2.50 -9.94
CA THR A 41 -0.73 -2.31 -8.73
C THR A 41 0.28 -1.19 -8.95
N THR A 42 0.59 -0.43 -7.90
CA THR A 42 1.60 0.65 -7.96
C THR A 42 2.17 0.95 -6.60
N TRP A 43 3.33 1.59 -6.58
CA TRP A 43 3.92 2.19 -5.40
C TRP A 43 3.18 3.48 -5.03
N ALA A 44 2.79 3.57 -3.75
CA ALA A 44 2.13 4.73 -3.19
C ALA A 44 2.69 5.07 -1.81
N GLN A 45 2.69 6.36 -1.48
CA GLN A 45 2.94 6.84 -0.13
C GLN A 45 1.61 7.27 0.49
N LEU A 46 1.32 6.80 1.70
CA LEU A 46 0.11 7.15 2.44
C LEU A 46 0.43 8.21 3.49
N ALA A 47 -0.23 9.37 3.39
CA ALA A 47 -0.15 10.40 4.42
C ALA A 47 -1.34 10.24 5.37
N LEU A 48 -1.08 9.74 6.57
CA LEU A 48 -2.12 9.47 7.57
C LEU A 48 -2.49 10.73 8.35
N ALA A 49 -3.79 10.94 8.58
CA ALA A 49 -4.29 12.06 9.39
C ALA A 49 -3.99 11.88 10.89
N LYS A 50 -3.80 10.64 11.36
CA LYS A 50 -3.42 10.29 12.73
C LYS A 50 -2.31 9.24 12.69
N ARG A 51 -1.44 9.22 13.71
CA ARG A 51 -0.38 8.22 13.81
C ARG A 51 -1.00 6.84 14.06
N VAL A 52 -0.53 5.84 13.32
CA VAL A 52 -0.90 4.43 13.48
C VAL A 52 0.39 3.63 13.58
N ALA A 53 0.44 2.68 14.51
CA ALA A 53 1.57 1.78 14.64
C ALA A 53 1.46 0.71 13.55
N VAL A 54 2.48 0.63 12.70
CA VAL A 54 2.58 -0.34 11.61
C VAL A 54 4.02 -0.82 11.49
N VAL A 55 4.18 -2.09 11.13
CA VAL A 55 5.49 -2.69 10.84
C VAL A 55 5.58 -3.06 9.36
N LYS A 56 6.82 -3.26 8.90
CA LYS A 56 7.07 -3.75 7.54
C LYS A 56 6.47 -5.15 7.40
N GLY A 57 5.76 -5.39 6.31
CA GLY A 57 5.06 -6.64 6.02
C GLY A 57 3.58 -6.64 6.42
N ASP A 58 3.14 -5.66 7.23
CA ASP A 58 1.72 -5.54 7.58
C ASP A 58 0.86 -5.34 6.35
N HIS A 59 -0.31 -5.98 6.35
CA HIS A 59 -1.31 -5.79 5.33
C HIS A 59 -2.24 -4.64 5.70
N PHE A 60 -2.76 -3.98 4.68
CA PHE A 60 -3.76 -2.95 4.84
C PHE A 60 -4.80 -3.04 3.72
N ILE A 61 -5.96 -2.45 4.00
CA ILE A 61 -6.97 -2.18 2.97
C ILE A 61 -7.28 -0.69 2.94
N ILE A 62 -7.67 -0.20 1.77
CA ILE A 62 -8.20 1.14 1.56
C ILE A 62 -9.63 1.05 1.05
N ARG A 63 -10.49 1.88 1.62
CA ARG A 63 -11.92 1.91 1.30
C ARG A 63 -12.36 3.34 0.97
N SER A 64 -13.31 3.40 0.06
CA SER A 64 -14.22 4.54 -0.08
C SER A 64 -15.44 4.32 0.82
N PRO A 65 -16.33 5.31 0.98
CA PRO A 65 -17.56 5.13 1.75
C PRO A 65 -18.45 3.97 1.27
N MET A 66 -18.40 3.63 -0.02
CA MET A 66 -19.26 2.58 -0.60
C MET A 66 -18.52 1.26 -0.81
N ASP A 67 -17.28 1.32 -1.31
CA ASP A 67 -16.57 0.13 -1.78
C ASP A 67 -15.16 0.02 -1.20
N THR A 68 -14.68 -1.22 -1.05
CA THR A 68 -13.25 -1.52 -0.85
C THR A 68 -12.52 -1.28 -2.16
N LEU A 69 -11.56 -0.37 -2.16
CA LEU A 69 -10.81 0.02 -3.37
C LEU A 69 -9.65 -0.94 -3.63
N GLY A 70 -9.09 -1.49 -2.56
CA GLY A 70 -8.02 -2.47 -2.62
C GLY A 70 -7.23 -2.51 -1.33
N GLY A 71 -5.99 -2.98 -1.42
CA GLY A 71 -5.08 -3.08 -0.30
C GLY A 71 -3.65 -3.26 -0.78
N GLY A 72 -2.77 -3.58 0.15
CA GLY A 72 -1.37 -3.85 -0.14
C GLY A 72 -0.61 -4.22 1.12
N SER A 73 0.71 -4.29 0.98
CA SER A 73 1.64 -4.51 2.08
C SER A 73 2.44 -3.25 2.38
N ILE A 74 2.78 -3.07 3.65
CA ILE A 74 3.57 -1.95 4.13
C ILE A 74 5.06 -2.26 3.95
N VAL A 75 5.75 -1.50 3.11
CA VAL A 75 7.20 -1.70 2.88
C VAL A 75 8.09 -0.85 3.79
N GLY A 76 7.52 0.13 4.48
CA GLY A 76 8.24 0.97 5.43
C GLY A 76 7.33 1.95 6.15
N SER A 77 7.59 2.17 7.43
CA SER A 77 6.96 3.22 8.24
C SER A 77 7.86 4.45 8.33
N HIS A 78 7.29 5.61 8.68
CA HIS A 78 8.03 6.87 8.83
C HIS A 78 8.88 7.28 7.61
N ALA A 79 8.42 6.99 6.40
CA ALA A 79 9.12 7.33 5.18
C ALA A 79 9.19 8.87 4.98
N PRO A 80 10.36 9.42 4.56
CA PRO A 80 10.42 10.81 4.13
C PRO A 80 9.51 11.03 2.91
N ARG A 81 9.14 12.27 2.64
CA ARG A 81 8.34 12.59 1.45
C ARG A 81 9.09 12.18 0.19
N HIS A 82 8.50 11.26 -0.59
CA HIS A 82 9.07 10.86 -1.87
C HIS A 82 8.64 11.82 -2.98
N ARG A 83 9.59 12.16 -3.86
CA ARG A 83 9.28 12.85 -5.11
C ARG A 83 8.70 11.84 -6.10
N ARG A 84 7.59 12.20 -6.74
CA ARG A 84 6.92 11.39 -7.77
C ARG A 84 7.78 11.26 -9.02
N PHE A 85 7.54 10.19 -9.80
CA PHE A 85 8.18 9.91 -11.08
C PHE A 85 9.72 9.88 -10.98
N ARG A 86 10.24 9.35 -9.88
CA ARG A 86 11.67 9.18 -9.65
C ARG A 86 12.03 7.70 -9.68
N PRO A 87 12.68 7.20 -10.75
CA PRO A 87 13.04 5.79 -10.86
C PRO A 87 13.86 5.27 -9.68
N GLY A 88 14.81 6.07 -9.17
CA GLY A 88 15.61 5.66 -8.00
C GLY A 88 14.81 5.49 -6.70
N VAL A 89 13.67 6.18 -6.55
CA VAL A 89 12.76 5.94 -5.42
C VAL A 89 12.07 4.60 -5.61
N ILE A 90 11.55 4.33 -6.80
CA ILE A 90 10.84 3.08 -7.11
C ILE A 90 11.77 1.88 -6.95
N GLN A 91 12.99 1.96 -7.47
CA GLN A 91 14.00 0.91 -7.31
C GLN A 91 14.31 0.65 -5.84
N SER A 92 14.46 1.70 -5.03
CA SER A 92 14.69 1.54 -3.59
C SER A 92 13.49 0.88 -2.88
N LEU A 93 12.26 1.18 -3.29
CA LEU A 93 11.06 0.56 -2.74
C LEU A 93 10.92 -0.91 -3.17
N GLN A 94 11.25 -1.25 -4.42
CA GLN A 94 11.28 -2.61 -4.92
C GLN A 94 12.23 -3.48 -4.10
N VAL A 95 13.48 -3.05 -3.91
CA VAL A 95 14.48 -3.77 -3.10
C VAL A 95 13.98 -3.97 -1.66
N ARG A 96 13.31 -2.97 -1.07
CA ARG A 96 12.75 -3.10 0.27
C ARG A 96 11.56 -4.05 0.33
N GLY A 97 10.73 -4.07 -0.71
CA GLY A 97 9.54 -4.91 -0.82
C GLY A 97 9.88 -6.38 -1.06
N GLU A 98 10.84 -6.68 -1.93
CA GLU A 98 11.29 -8.04 -2.26
C GLU A 98 11.77 -8.78 -1.01
N GLY A 99 12.58 -8.14 -0.17
CA GLY A 99 13.03 -8.73 1.09
C GLY A 99 11.91 -9.01 2.12
N ALA A 100 10.68 -8.53 1.90
CA ALA A 100 9.50 -8.92 2.69
C ALA A 100 8.77 -10.13 2.09
N VAL A 101 8.69 -10.22 0.76
CA VAL A 101 7.96 -11.28 0.06
C VAL A 101 8.64 -12.63 0.30
N GLU A 102 9.97 -12.70 0.21
CA GLU A 102 10.71 -13.93 0.48
C GLU A 102 10.46 -14.45 1.90
N GLN A 103 10.41 -13.56 2.90
CA GLN A 103 10.15 -13.96 4.29
C GLN A 103 8.71 -14.45 4.53
N VAL A 104 7.72 -13.85 3.87
CA VAL A 104 6.32 -14.28 3.98
C VAL A 104 6.09 -15.62 3.28
N VAL A 105 6.72 -15.85 2.13
CA VAL A 105 6.65 -17.13 1.42
C VAL A 105 7.29 -18.24 2.26
N ILE A 106 8.46 -17.99 2.85
CA ILE A 106 9.11 -18.96 3.76
C ILE A 106 8.22 -19.24 4.97
N ALA A 107 7.69 -18.22 5.65
CA ALA A 107 6.82 -18.42 6.82
C ALA A 107 5.54 -19.20 6.47
N THR A 108 4.96 -18.97 5.30
CA THR A 108 3.76 -19.70 4.83
C THR A 108 4.09 -21.15 4.47
N LEU A 109 5.28 -21.41 3.91
CA LEU A 109 5.75 -22.77 3.63
C LEU A 109 6.09 -23.54 4.90
N GLU A 110 6.63 -22.87 5.92
CA GLU A 110 6.91 -23.46 7.24
C GLU A 110 5.63 -23.75 8.03
N MET A 111 4.60 -22.91 7.93
CA MET A 111 3.30 -23.14 8.58
C MET A 111 2.49 -24.30 7.96
N ASN A 112 2.86 -24.77 6.78
CA ASN A 112 2.17 -25.84 6.03
C ASN A 112 3.00 -27.14 5.90
N GLN A 113 4.08 -27.30 6.66
CA GLN A 113 4.74 -28.61 6.77
C GLN A 113 4.08 -29.42 7.92
N PRO A 114 3.59 -30.65 7.64
CA PRO A 114 2.97 -31.52 8.65
C PRO A 114 3.97 -32.05 9.68
#